data_AF-A0A2G6DMD0-F1
#
_entry.id   AF-A0A2G6DMD0-F1
#
_cell.length_a   1.000
_cell.length_b   1.000
_cell.length_c   1.000
_cell.angle_alpha   90.00
_cell.angle_beta   90.00
_cell.angle_gamma   90.00
#
_symmetry.space_group_name_H-M   'P 1'
#
loop_
_entity.id
_entity.type
_entity.pdbx_description
1 polymer ?
#
loop_
_entity_poly.entity_id
_entity_poly.type
_entity_poly.pdbx_seq_one_letter_code
_entity_poly.pdbx_strand_id
1 'polypeptide(L)'
;RLLLAEARRLQIPILGLSINRSRGEYRVEFTSDDTPGIRLSLSDVSGISAAEISQIEANQPYYSLADFRARAPISQPTLEKLILVGAFDELYSISFSNRVNSASQVSRRDLLLQAKKVGRQVNSMQAELVSEVDIQLASGDLASGDIERFGLPEFTDEERLATELEILGLDASAHVFETYRGLAEALGYVPADQLLQHRGGNQILVAGVKVATQTPPVRSGKRVIFMSLDDGTGCSDSTFFSDVQSTLAKTVFSSWIFLVAGELHRTGPRGVSIRATGCWDLAELNEIYLRCSRAGGNGLAAVREVLNQIPEPQASPARHRVLQHANGYRKSPYADVAPAGEPVANSGRLAEPMRKLWHTSPGSSGS
;
A
#
# COMPACT_ATOMS: atom_id res chain seq x y z
N ARG A 1 8.91 1.87 -0.84
CA ARG A 1 8.56 0.48 -1.22
C ARG A 1 9.72 -0.38 -1.69
N LEU A 2 10.49 0.00 -2.72
CA LEU A 2 11.65 -0.81 -3.15
C LEU A 2 12.61 -1.15 -2.00
N LEU A 3 12.95 -0.16 -1.16
CA LEU A 3 13.76 -0.37 0.04
C LEU A 3 13.08 -1.25 1.10
N LEU A 4 11.75 -1.19 1.20
CA LEU A 4 10.97 -2.03 2.12
C LEU A 4 11.00 -3.50 1.67
N ALA A 5 10.81 -3.74 0.37
CA ALA A 5 10.93 -5.06 -0.23
C ALA A 5 12.34 -5.64 -0.04
N GLU A 6 13.38 -4.82 -0.23
CA GLU A 6 14.76 -5.21 -0.01
C GLU A 6 15.05 -5.55 1.46
N ALA A 7 14.55 -4.73 2.40
CA ALA A 7 14.69 -5.01 3.82
C ALA A 7 14.03 -6.34 4.23
N ARG A 8 12.84 -6.64 3.70
CA ARG A 8 12.18 -7.94 3.91
C ARG A 8 12.98 -9.11 3.34
N ARG A 9 13.53 -8.94 2.13
CA ARG A 9 14.38 -9.95 1.50
C ARG A 9 15.62 -10.26 2.33
N LEU A 10 16.21 -9.23 2.95
CA LEU A 10 17.32 -9.35 3.88
C LEU A 10 16.89 -9.80 5.29
N GLN A 11 15.61 -10.11 5.49
CA GLN A 11 15.02 -10.51 6.77
C GLN A 11 15.23 -9.48 7.89
N ILE A 12 15.33 -8.21 7.52
CA ILE A 12 15.44 -7.08 8.46
C ILE A 12 14.03 -6.76 8.97
N PRO A 13 13.77 -6.86 10.28
CA PRO A 13 12.46 -6.52 10.85
C PRO A 13 12.09 -5.07 10.58
N ILE A 14 10.85 -4.84 10.14
CA ILE A 14 10.29 -3.50 9.99
C ILE A 14 9.48 -3.19 11.23
N LEU A 15 9.91 -2.20 11.99
CA LEU A 15 9.29 -1.82 13.24
C LEU A 15 8.32 -0.67 12.98
N GLY A 16 7.05 -0.87 13.34
CA GLY A 16 5.99 0.14 13.17
C GLY A 16 6.27 1.46 13.87
N LEU A 17 5.43 2.47 13.65
CA LEU A 17 5.61 3.77 14.30
C LEU A 17 5.52 3.65 15.83
N SER A 18 6.27 4.48 16.54
CA SER A 18 6.17 4.63 17.99
C SER A 18 6.30 6.10 18.34
N ILE A 19 5.32 6.65 19.05
CA ILE A 19 5.33 8.04 19.54
C ILE A 19 6.53 8.35 20.45
N ASN A 20 7.19 7.34 21.02
CA ASN A 20 8.37 7.50 21.87
C ASN A 20 9.70 7.23 21.13
N ARG A 21 9.71 6.32 20.15
CA ARG A 21 10.94 5.88 19.47
C ARG A 21 11.11 6.42 18.06
N SER A 22 10.03 6.63 17.32
CA SER A 22 10.09 7.20 15.97
C SER A 22 10.53 8.66 16.01
N ARG A 23 11.17 9.07 14.92
CA ARG A 23 11.68 10.42 14.64
C ARG A 23 11.26 10.82 13.22
N GLY A 24 11.63 12.01 12.75
CA GLY A 24 11.44 12.49 11.39
C GLY A 24 12.30 11.78 10.34
N GLU A 25 13.18 10.88 10.78
CA GLU A 25 14.00 10.03 9.94
C GLU A 25 13.87 8.55 10.37
N TYR A 26 14.14 7.64 9.44
CA TYR A 26 14.22 6.20 9.74
C TYR A 26 15.37 5.91 10.70
N ARG A 27 15.17 4.96 11.61
CA ARG A 27 16.20 4.59 12.59
C ARG A 27 16.44 3.10 12.61
N VAL A 28 17.67 2.72 12.90
CA VAL A 28 18.02 1.33 13.23
C VAL A 28 17.83 1.14 14.72
N GLU A 29 17.09 0.10 15.10
CA GLU A 29 16.92 -0.35 16.49
C GLU A 29 17.24 -1.83 16.58
N PHE A 30 17.89 -2.25 17.66
CA PHE A 30 18.07 -3.67 17.94
C PHE A 30 16.82 -4.19 18.65
N THR A 31 16.27 -5.30 18.15
CA THR A 31 15.17 -6.00 18.80
C THR A 31 15.66 -6.69 20.08
N SER A 32 14.74 -7.28 20.85
CA SER A 32 15.08 -8.08 22.04
C SER A 32 16.07 -9.21 21.75
N ASP A 33 16.10 -9.67 20.50
CA ASP A 33 16.88 -10.83 20.05
C ASP A 33 18.21 -10.39 19.40
N ASP A 34 18.62 -9.13 19.63
CA ASP A 34 19.83 -8.49 19.07
C ASP A 34 19.85 -8.44 17.53
N THR A 35 18.68 -8.55 16.89
CA THR A 35 18.56 -8.39 15.43
C THR A 35 18.33 -6.92 15.07
N PRO A 36 19.06 -6.37 14.09
CA PRO A 36 18.86 -4.99 13.66
C PRO A 36 17.54 -4.88 12.88
N GLY A 37 16.64 -4.03 13.34
CA GLY A 37 15.38 -3.67 12.70
C GLY A 37 15.34 -2.19 12.29
N ILE A 38 14.47 -1.87 11.33
CA ILE A 38 14.26 -0.51 10.82
C ILE A 38 12.96 0.04 11.39
N ARG A 39 13.05 1.07 12.22
CA ARG A 39 11.92 1.86 12.73
C ARG A 39 11.43 2.85 11.67
N LEU A 40 10.12 2.87 11.44
CA LEU A 40 9.49 3.83 10.54
C LEU A 40 9.61 5.27 11.05
N SER A 41 9.64 6.19 10.08
CA SER A 41 9.72 7.62 10.30
C SER A 41 8.33 8.24 10.46
N LEU A 42 8.20 9.21 11.38
CA LEU A 42 7.01 10.05 11.48
C LEU A 42 6.72 10.81 10.18
N SER A 43 7.74 11.10 9.36
CA SER A 43 7.59 11.79 8.06
C SER A 43 6.69 11.06 7.06
N ASP A 44 6.52 9.74 7.22
CA ASP A 44 5.71 8.94 6.31
C ASP A 44 4.22 9.17 6.52
N VAL A 45 3.81 9.65 7.71
CA VAL A 45 2.42 9.92 8.06
C VAL A 45 1.85 10.98 7.14
N SER A 46 0.82 10.63 6.38
CA SER A 46 0.18 11.54 5.42
C SER A 46 -0.35 12.79 6.10
N GLY A 47 0.16 13.96 5.68
CA GLY A 47 -0.31 15.27 6.14
C GLY A 47 0.31 15.79 7.44
N ILE A 48 1.27 15.08 8.03
CA ILE A 48 2.04 15.61 9.16
C ILE A 48 3.03 16.69 8.68
N SER A 49 3.18 17.76 9.46
CA SER A 49 4.14 18.82 9.18
C SER A 49 5.48 18.60 9.90
N ALA A 50 6.56 19.16 9.36
CA ALA A 50 7.88 19.14 10.03
C ALA A 50 7.86 19.82 11.41
N ALA A 51 6.98 20.81 11.60
CA ALA A 51 6.76 21.46 12.89
C ALA A 51 6.12 20.48 13.89
N GLU A 52 5.06 19.75 13.51
CA GLU A 52 4.46 18.72 14.37
C GLU A 52 5.46 17.61 14.71
N ILE A 53 6.27 17.16 13.75
CA ILE A 53 7.35 16.18 14.02
C ILE A 53 8.32 16.72 15.07
N SER A 54 8.82 17.94 14.87
CA SER A 54 9.78 18.55 15.81
C SER A 54 9.21 18.70 17.22
N GLN A 55 7.92 19.04 17.34
CA GLN A 55 7.23 19.12 18.63
C GLN A 55 7.06 17.75 19.29
N ILE A 56 6.78 16.71 18.52
CA ILE A 56 6.73 15.34 19.04
C ILE A 56 8.11 14.95 19.56
N GLU A 57 9.16 15.14 18.77
CA GLU A 57 10.51 14.73 19.17
C GLU A 57 11.05 15.46 20.40
N ALA A 58 10.81 16.77 20.49
CA ALA A 58 11.31 17.59 21.59
C ALA A 58 10.71 17.21 22.96
N ASN A 59 9.52 16.59 22.97
CA ASN A 59 8.77 16.31 24.19
C ASN A 59 8.69 14.82 24.55
N GLN A 60 9.37 13.95 23.81
CA GLN A 60 9.51 12.54 24.18
C GLN A 60 10.35 12.37 25.47
N PRO A 61 10.08 11.34 26.30
CA PRO A 61 9.05 10.31 26.16
C PRO A 61 7.70 10.73 26.75
N TYR A 62 6.62 10.12 26.24
CA TYR A 62 5.23 10.25 26.68
C TYR A 62 4.75 9.02 27.43
N TYR A 63 3.87 9.24 28.40
CA TYR A 63 3.34 8.21 29.30
C TYR A 63 1.84 7.94 29.14
N SER A 64 1.11 8.84 28.48
CA SER A 64 -0.31 8.65 28.16
C SER A 64 -0.72 9.50 26.95
N LEU A 65 -1.95 9.29 26.47
CA LEU A 65 -2.54 10.03 25.36
C LEU A 65 -2.85 11.47 25.80
N ALA A 66 -3.28 11.64 27.05
CA ALA A 66 -3.49 12.96 27.64
C ALA A 66 -2.18 13.73 27.77
N ASP A 67 -1.13 13.06 28.25
CA ASP A 67 0.23 13.60 28.36
C ASP A 67 0.81 13.98 26.99
N PHE A 68 0.65 13.09 25.99
CA PHE A 68 1.02 13.38 24.60
C PHE A 68 0.31 14.63 24.08
N ARG A 69 -1.00 14.75 24.30
CA ARG A 69 -1.77 15.90 23.80
C ARG A 69 -1.42 17.19 24.51
N ALA A 70 -1.10 17.14 25.80
CA ALA A 70 -0.69 18.30 26.58
C ALA A 70 0.68 18.83 26.15
N ARG A 71 1.63 17.93 25.83
CA ARG A 71 3.02 18.30 25.51
C ARG A 71 3.34 18.37 24.01
N ALA A 72 2.53 17.78 23.14
CA ALA A 72 2.69 17.84 21.68
C ALA A 72 1.42 18.34 21.01
N PRO A 73 1.26 19.66 20.83
CA PRO A 73 0.09 20.24 20.18
C PRO A 73 0.12 19.96 18.68
N ILE A 74 -0.39 18.80 18.28
CA ILE A 74 -0.59 18.41 16.89
C ILE A 74 -2.06 18.55 16.50
N SER A 75 -2.33 18.60 15.20
CA SER A 75 -3.71 18.67 14.73
C SER A 75 -4.48 17.38 15.05
N GLN A 76 -5.79 17.50 15.30
CA GLN A 76 -6.66 16.34 15.54
C GLN A 76 -6.56 15.28 14.41
N PRO A 77 -6.55 15.65 13.11
CA PRO A 77 -6.35 14.68 12.03
C PRO A 77 -5.01 13.94 12.11
N THR A 78 -3.91 14.62 12.48
CA THR A 78 -2.59 13.98 12.66
C THR A 78 -2.64 12.98 13.82
N LEU A 79 -3.25 13.36 14.94
CA LEU A 79 -3.40 12.48 16.11
C LEU A 79 -4.17 11.21 15.77
N GLU A 80 -5.32 11.34 15.10
CA GLU A 80 -6.13 10.19 14.67
C GLU A 80 -5.33 9.26 13.76
N LYS A 81 -4.57 9.82 12.81
CA LYS A 81 -3.70 9.04 11.93
C LYS A 81 -2.61 8.29 12.67
N LEU A 82 -1.96 8.93 13.66
CA LEU A 82 -0.93 8.28 14.49
C LEU A 82 -1.50 7.11 15.30
N ILE A 83 -2.71 7.25 15.86
CA ILE A 83 -3.40 6.14 16.55
C ILE A 83 -3.70 5.01 15.57
N LEU A 84 -4.26 5.35 14.41
CA LEU A 84 -4.65 4.40 13.36
C LEU A 84 -3.48 3.53 12.90
N VAL A 85 -2.31 4.12 12.64
CA VAL A 85 -1.09 3.40 12.22
C VAL A 85 -0.32 2.75 13.37
N GLY A 86 -0.86 2.77 14.60
CA GLY A 86 -0.28 2.07 15.74
C GLY A 86 0.87 2.77 16.45
N ALA A 87 1.02 4.09 16.30
CA ALA A 87 2.09 4.82 16.96
C ALA A 87 2.02 4.76 18.50
N PHE A 88 0.85 4.43 19.06
CA PHE A 88 0.59 4.29 20.49
C PHE A 88 0.58 2.82 20.96
N ASP A 89 0.82 1.86 20.08
CA ASP A 89 0.70 0.42 20.40
C ASP A 89 1.66 0.01 21.52
N GLU A 90 2.90 0.50 21.46
CA GLU A 90 3.92 0.22 22.49
C GLU A 90 3.51 0.81 23.86
N LEU A 91 2.90 2.01 23.87
CA LEU A 91 2.50 2.68 25.10
C LEU A 91 1.36 1.94 25.81
N TYR A 92 0.44 1.36 25.05
CA TYR A 92 -0.74 0.68 25.59
C TYR A 92 -0.70 -0.85 25.46
N SER A 93 0.46 -1.39 25.10
CA SER A 93 0.65 -2.84 24.90
C SER A 93 -0.39 -3.46 23.96
N ILE A 94 -0.73 -2.73 22.89
CA ILE A 94 -1.66 -3.19 21.85
C ILE A 94 -0.92 -4.20 20.99
N SER A 95 -1.17 -5.49 21.22
CA SER A 95 -0.44 -6.58 20.56
C SER A 95 -1.21 -7.21 19.38
N PHE A 96 -0.46 -7.91 18.52
CA PHE A 96 -0.88 -8.65 17.34
C PHE A 96 -1.55 -10.00 17.66
N SER A 97 -1.24 -10.60 18.82
CA SER A 97 -1.55 -12.01 19.09
C SER A 97 -2.87 -12.29 19.80
N ASN A 98 -3.63 -11.28 20.24
CA ASN A 98 -4.82 -11.53 21.06
C ASN A 98 -6.09 -11.75 20.23
N ARG A 99 -6.09 -12.84 19.45
CA ARG A 99 -7.35 -13.57 19.23
C ARG A 99 -7.73 -14.16 20.57
N VAL A 100 -8.91 -13.81 21.08
CA VAL A 100 -9.52 -14.29 22.34
C VAL A 100 -9.24 -13.38 23.54
N ASN A 101 -10.27 -12.57 23.82
CA ASN A 101 -10.65 -12.04 25.13
C ASN A 101 -9.67 -11.10 25.84
N SER A 102 -10.04 -9.81 25.88
CA SER A 102 -10.26 -9.13 27.17
C SER A 102 -10.91 -7.77 26.93
N ALA A 103 -12.11 -7.56 27.47
CA ALA A 103 -12.69 -6.23 27.70
C ALA A 103 -11.83 -5.30 28.59
N SER A 104 -10.61 -5.74 28.93
CA SER A 104 -9.61 -5.07 29.78
C SER A 104 -8.42 -4.50 28.98
N GLN A 105 -8.32 -4.73 27.67
CA GLN A 105 -7.23 -4.15 26.86
C GLN A 105 -7.72 -2.93 26.10
N VAL A 106 -6.84 -1.94 25.96
CA VAL A 106 -7.10 -0.73 25.18
C VAL A 106 -7.00 -1.09 23.70
N SER A 107 -8.04 -0.83 22.93
CA SER A 107 -8.00 -0.94 21.48
C SER A 107 -7.64 0.39 20.83
N ARG A 108 -7.17 0.36 19.58
CA ARG A 108 -7.05 1.58 18.74
C ARG A 108 -8.40 2.31 18.63
N ARG A 109 -9.51 1.55 18.61
CA ARG A 109 -10.87 2.12 18.56
C ARG A 109 -11.20 2.91 19.82
N ASP A 110 -10.78 2.43 20.99
CA ASP A 110 -10.94 3.15 22.27
C ASP A 110 -10.13 4.46 22.27
N LEU A 111 -8.86 4.40 21.83
CA LEU A 111 -7.99 5.58 21.70
C LEU A 111 -8.59 6.64 20.79
N LEU A 112 -9.17 6.24 19.65
CA LEU A 112 -9.82 7.17 18.72
C LEU A 112 -11.05 7.84 19.33
N LEU A 113 -11.86 7.10 20.08
CA LEU A 113 -13.00 7.69 20.79
C LEU A 113 -12.55 8.71 21.83
N GLN A 114 -11.52 8.39 22.61
CA GLN A 114 -10.99 9.30 23.62
C GLN A 114 -10.34 10.54 22.99
N ALA A 115 -9.58 10.37 21.90
CA ALA A 115 -9.00 11.49 21.15
C ALA A 115 -10.09 12.48 20.68
N LYS A 116 -11.29 12.00 20.33
CA LYS A 116 -12.43 12.85 19.97
C LYS A 116 -13.08 13.53 21.18
N LYS A 117 -13.19 12.86 22.32
CA LYS A 117 -13.73 13.45 23.57
C LYS A 117 -12.86 14.63 24.03
N VAL A 118 -11.54 14.42 24.12
CA VAL A 118 -10.61 15.46 24.59
C VAL A 118 -10.57 16.65 23.61
N GLY A 119 -10.72 16.42 22.31
CA GLY A 119 -10.78 17.50 21.33
C GLY A 119 -12.02 18.39 21.44
N ARG A 120 -13.15 17.81 21.86
CA ARG A 120 -14.36 18.59 22.16
C ARG A 120 -14.18 19.46 23.40
N GLN A 121 -13.53 18.95 24.43
CA GLN A 121 -13.27 19.71 25.68
C GLN A 121 -12.31 20.88 25.50
N VAL A 122 -11.22 20.72 24.73
CA VAL A 122 -10.31 21.84 24.45
C VAL A 122 -11.01 22.94 23.65
N ASN A 123 -11.84 22.56 22.68
CA ASN A 123 -12.62 23.50 21.89
C ASN A 123 -13.76 24.15 22.70
N SER A 124 -14.38 23.42 23.63
CA SER A 124 -15.39 23.99 24.53
C SER A 124 -14.76 24.91 25.57
N MET A 125 -13.59 24.58 26.13
CA MET A 125 -12.85 25.47 27.04
C MET A 125 -12.37 26.76 26.36
N GLN A 126 -12.04 26.72 25.05
CA GLN A 126 -11.77 27.94 24.28
C GLN A 126 -13.04 28.73 23.93
N ALA A 127 -14.21 28.08 23.90
CA ALA A 127 -15.52 28.74 23.72
C ALA A 127 -16.13 29.24 25.05
N GLU A 128 -15.72 28.70 26.18
CA GLU A 128 -16.22 28.98 27.54
C GLU A 128 -15.47 30.13 28.24
N LEU A 129 -15.26 31.24 27.52
CA LEU A 129 -15.21 32.57 28.15
C LEU A 129 -16.63 33.15 28.39
N VAL A 130 -17.67 32.32 28.20
CA VAL A 130 -19.10 32.63 28.38
C VAL A 130 -19.87 31.36 28.77
N SER A 131 -19.91 31.03 30.08
CA SER A 131 -20.96 30.27 30.78
C SER A 131 -20.37 29.35 31.86
N GLU A 132 -20.76 29.59 33.12
CA GLU A 132 -20.18 29.02 34.34
C GLU A 132 -20.89 27.78 34.91
N VAL A 133 -21.81 27.12 34.18
CA VAL A 133 -22.82 26.26 34.85
C VAL A 133 -22.68 24.73 34.67
N ASP A 134 -21.82 24.21 33.78
CA ASP A 134 -21.75 22.73 33.55
C ASP A 134 -20.44 22.04 34.00
N ILE A 135 -19.53 22.73 34.70
CA ILE A 135 -18.16 22.25 34.97
C ILE A 135 -18.08 21.15 36.08
N GLN A 136 -19.17 20.88 36.80
CA GLN A 136 -19.12 20.01 37.99
C GLN A 136 -19.34 18.50 37.73
N LEU A 137 -19.70 18.07 36.51
CA LEU A 137 -19.92 16.65 36.19
C LEU A 137 -18.83 15.99 35.32
N ALA A 138 -17.84 16.74 34.82
CA ALA A 138 -16.81 16.22 33.91
C ALA A 138 -15.37 16.27 34.48
N SER A 139 -15.19 16.79 35.70
CA SER A 139 -13.86 17.15 36.24
C SER A 139 -13.25 16.10 37.19
N GLY A 140 -13.94 14.98 37.43
CA GLY A 140 -13.56 14.01 38.47
C GLY A 140 -12.54 12.92 38.07
N ASP A 141 -12.49 12.52 36.80
CA ASP A 141 -11.79 11.28 36.39
C ASP A 141 -10.55 11.48 35.50
N LEU A 142 -10.22 12.71 35.13
CA LEU A 142 -9.18 13.00 34.11
C LEU A 142 -7.76 13.20 34.69
N ALA A 143 -7.58 13.15 36.01
CA ALA A 143 -6.27 13.21 36.65
C ALA A 143 -5.56 11.84 36.70
N SER A 144 -6.31 10.76 36.57
CA SER A 144 -5.79 9.42 36.31
C SER A 144 -5.52 9.32 34.81
N GLY A 145 -4.28 9.08 34.41
CA GLY A 145 -3.89 8.77 33.03
C GLY A 145 -4.48 7.47 32.47
N ASP A 146 -5.61 7.02 33.02
CA ASP A 146 -6.31 5.81 32.66
C ASP A 146 -7.22 6.08 31.44
N ILE A 147 -7.05 5.27 30.41
CA ILE A 147 -7.96 5.27 29.26
C ILE A 147 -9.25 4.57 29.66
N GLU A 148 -10.39 5.22 29.39
CA GLU A 148 -11.69 4.55 29.39
C GLU A 148 -11.69 3.41 28.36
N ARG A 149 -11.90 2.19 28.84
CA ARG A 149 -11.94 0.98 28.03
C ARG A 149 -13.39 0.72 27.64
N PHE A 150 -13.73 0.75 26.35
CA PHE A 150 -15.10 0.52 25.89
C PHE A 150 -15.35 -0.92 25.45
N GLY A 151 -14.33 -1.79 25.54
CA GLY A 151 -14.42 -3.18 25.12
C GLY A 151 -14.61 -3.35 23.61
N LEU A 152 -14.18 -2.35 22.82
CA LEU A 152 -14.26 -2.40 21.37
C LEU A 152 -13.27 -3.43 20.81
N PRO A 153 -13.64 -4.15 19.74
CA PRO A 153 -12.71 -5.06 19.10
C PRO A 153 -11.49 -4.31 18.58
N GLU A 154 -10.33 -4.95 18.62
CA GLU A 154 -9.14 -4.42 17.97
C GLU A 154 -9.23 -4.56 16.44
N PHE A 155 -8.37 -3.86 15.70
CA PHE A 155 -8.33 -3.97 14.24
C PHE A 155 -7.90 -5.37 13.81
N THR A 156 -8.54 -5.90 12.76
CA THR A 156 -8.04 -7.10 12.09
C THR A 156 -6.74 -6.80 11.34
N ASP A 157 -5.98 -7.83 10.96
CA ASP A 157 -4.75 -7.66 10.18
C ASP A 157 -5.01 -6.95 8.85
N GLU A 158 -6.16 -7.23 8.22
CA GLU A 158 -6.62 -6.55 7.01
C GLU A 158 -6.92 -5.07 7.25
N GLU A 159 -7.60 -4.73 8.35
CA GLU A 159 -7.90 -3.34 8.71
C GLU A 159 -6.62 -2.54 9.02
N ARG A 160 -5.65 -3.16 9.70
CA ARG A 160 -4.34 -2.56 9.99
C ARG A 160 -3.58 -2.27 8.71
N LEU A 161 -3.41 -3.29 7.87
CA LEU A 161 -2.73 -3.15 6.60
C LEU A 161 -3.39 -2.08 5.71
N ALA A 162 -4.71 -2.08 5.60
CA ALA A 162 -5.44 -1.06 4.85
C ALA A 162 -5.15 0.36 5.38
N THR A 163 -5.10 0.50 6.70
CA THR A 163 -4.81 1.77 7.38
C THR A 163 -3.37 2.23 7.16
N GLU A 164 -2.40 1.31 7.23
CA GLU A 164 -0.98 1.59 6.93
C GLU A 164 -0.80 2.04 5.49
N LEU A 165 -1.49 1.38 4.55
CA LEU A 165 -1.47 1.77 3.13
C LEU A 165 -2.08 3.15 2.90
N GLU A 166 -3.20 3.44 3.55
CA GLU A 166 -3.90 4.72 3.40
C GLU A 166 -3.09 5.88 3.99
N ILE A 167 -2.47 5.67 5.16
CA ILE A 167 -1.84 6.76 5.91
C ILE A 167 -0.34 6.86 5.64
N LEU A 168 0.38 5.75 5.57
CA LEU A 168 1.83 5.71 5.36
C LEU A 168 2.20 5.49 3.90
N GLY A 169 1.32 4.88 3.10
CA GLY A 169 1.65 4.40 1.77
C GLY A 169 2.60 3.19 1.77
N LEU A 170 2.73 2.53 2.93
CA LEU A 170 3.62 1.41 3.18
C LEU A 170 2.82 0.27 3.82
N ASP A 171 3.26 -0.96 3.57
CA ASP A 171 2.64 -2.18 4.06
C ASP A 171 3.45 -2.78 5.23
N ALA A 172 3.82 -1.97 6.22
CA ALA A 172 4.86 -2.31 7.19
C ALA A 172 4.62 -3.61 7.97
N SER A 173 3.38 -3.86 8.39
CA SER A 173 2.99 -5.03 9.18
C SER A 173 3.04 -6.35 8.40
N ALA A 174 2.57 -6.34 7.15
CA ALA A 174 2.50 -7.52 6.30
C ALA A 174 2.57 -7.12 4.82
N HIS A 175 3.16 -7.96 3.98
CA HIS A 175 3.22 -7.67 2.54
C HIS A 175 1.80 -7.61 1.96
N VAL A 176 1.46 -6.54 1.23
CA VAL A 176 0.07 -6.33 0.76
C VAL A 176 -0.44 -7.42 -0.19
N PHE A 177 0.45 -8.11 -0.89
CA PHE A 177 0.11 -9.30 -1.68
C PHE A 177 -0.52 -10.43 -0.85
N GLU A 178 -0.25 -10.50 0.46
CA GLU A 178 -0.77 -11.56 1.34
C GLU A 178 -2.30 -11.62 1.33
N THR A 179 -2.97 -10.48 1.26
CA THR A 179 -4.44 -10.38 1.12
C THR A 179 -4.97 -11.08 -0.14
N TYR A 180 -4.14 -11.20 -1.17
CA TYR A 180 -4.50 -11.77 -2.47
C TYR A 180 -3.89 -13.15 -2.72
N ARG A 181 -2.96 -13.59 -1.85
CA ARG A 181 -2.22 -14.85 -2.00
C ARG A 181 -3.16 -16.04 -2.16
N GLY A 182 -4.20 -16.14 -1.34
CA GLY A 182 -5.15 -17.25 -1.41
C GLY A 182 -5.85 -17.39 -2.77
N LEU A 183 -6.23 -16.27 -3.40
CA LEU A 183 -6.79 -16.29 -4.75
C LEU A 183 -5.73 -16.65 -5.80
N ALA A 184 -4.54 -16.06 -5.71
CA ALA A 184 -3.45 -16.34 -6.64
C ALA A 184 -3.05 -17.82 -6.60
N GLU A 185 -2.94 -18.43 -5.42
CA GLU A 185 -2.66 -19.86 -5.21
C GLU A 185 -3.76 -20.73 -5.83
N ALA A 186 -5.03 -20.39 -5.61
CA ALA A 186 -6.16 -21.12 -6.21
C ALA A 186 -6.18 -21.03 -7.76
N LEU A 187 -5.60 -19.98 -8.33
CA LEU A 187 -5.39 -19.81 -9.76
C LEU A 187 -4.14 -20.52 -10.28
N GLY A 188 -3.25 -20.99 -9.41
CA GLY A 188 -2.02 -21.67 -9.78
C GLY A 188 -0.90 -20.72 -10.22
N TYR A 189 -0.81 -19.54 -9.61
CA TYR A 189 0.38 -18.68 -9.80
C TYR A 189 1.65 -19.37 -9.30
N VAL A 190 2.78 -18.99 -9.89
CA VAL A 190 4.12 -19.43 -9.53
C VAL A 190 4.81 -18.28 -8.78
N PRO A 191 5.23 -18.49 -7.53
CA PRO A 191 5.98 -17.48 -6.77
C PRO A 191 7.31 -17.12 -7.44
N ALA A 192 7.77 -15.88 -7.23
CA ALA A 192 8.98 -15.36 -7.84
C ALA A 192 10.23 -16.20 -7.54
N ASP A 193 10.37 -16.70 -6.31
CA ASP A 193 11.49 -17.55 -5.87
C ASP A 193 11.51 -18.95 -6.52
N GLN A 194 10.40 -19.39 -7.09
CA GLN A 194 10.24 -20.70 -7.75
C GLN A 194 10.44 -20.63 -9.26
N LEU A 195 10.46 -19.44 -9.87
CA LEU A 195 10.56 -19.27 -11.33
C LEU A 195 11.77 -19.98 -11.96
N LEU A 196 12.90 -20.04 -11.25
CA LEU A 196 14.11 -20.70 -11.73
C LEU A 196 14.00 -22.22 -11.86
N GLN A 197 13.02 -22.82 -11.20
CA GLN A 197 12.75 -24.27 -11.21
C GLN A 197 11.93 -24.68 -12.45
N HIS A 198 11.29 -23.72 -13.12
CA HIS A 198 10.50 -23.97 -14.32
C HIS A 198 11.36 -23.92 -15.59
N ARG A 199 10.96 -24.70 -16.59
CA ARG A 199 11.63 -24.72 -17.91
C ARG A 199 11.20 -23.51 -18.73
N GLY A 200 12.11 -23.01 -19.56
CA GLY A 200 11.78 -21.98 -20.55
C GLY A 200 10.73 -22.49 -21.53
N GLY A 201 9.83 -21.61 -21.96
CA GLY A 201 8.68 -21.95 -22.82
C GLY A 201 7.42 -22.36 -22.06
N ASN A 202 7.51 -22.60 -20.74
CA ASN A 202 6.32 -22.93 -19.94
C ASN A 202 5.38 -21.72 -19.85
N GLN A 203 4.08 -21.96 -20.02
CA GLN A 203 3.04 -20.99 -19.68
C GLN A 203 2.88 -20.97 -18.16
N ILE A 204 3.02 -19.79 -17.56
CA ILE A 204 2.92 -19.59 -16.12
C ILE A 204 2.07 -18.36 -15.80
N LEU A 205 1.52 -18.36 -14.60
CA LEU A 205 0.90 -17.18 -13.99
C LEU A 205 1.87 -16.64 -12.94
N VAL A 206 2.15 -15.35 -12.98
CA VAL A 206 2.84 -14.63 -11.90
C VAL A 206 1.92 -13.55 -11.38
N ALA A 207 2.05 -13.20 -10.11
CA ALA A 207 1.22 -12.19 -9.49
C ALA A 207 2.07 -11.34 -8.55
N GLY A 208 1.63 -10.13 -8.26
CA GLY A 208 2.36 -9.27 -7.33
C GLY A 208 2.01 -7.80 -7.46
N VAL A 209 2.64 -7.02 -6.59
CA VAL A 209 2.53 -5.56 -6.51
C VAL A 209 3.51 -4.94 -7.48
N LYS A 210 3.07 -3.95 -8.25
CA LYS A 210 3.93 -3.24 -9.19
C LYS A 210 4.99 -2.41 -8.46
N VAL A 211 6.25 -2.80 -8.64
CA VAL A 211 7.41 -2.10 -8.06
C VAL A 211 8.00 -1.10 -9.04
N ALA A 212 8.14 -1.49 -10.30
CA ALA A 212 8.74 -0.67 -11.34
C ALA A 212 8.04 -0.87 -12.68
N THR A 213 8.02 0.17 -13.50
CA THR A 213 7.57 0.10 -14.89
C THR A 213 8.46 0.96 -15.76
N GLN A 214 8.99 0.38 -16.83
CA GLN A 214 9.89 1.06 -17.76
C GLN A 214 9.39 0.89 -19.19
N THR A 215 9.44 1.98 -19.96
CA THR A 215 9.11 1.98 -21.39
C THR A 215 10.25 2.57 -22.20
N PRO A 216 11.38 1.84 -22.32
CA PRO A 216 12.54 2.34 -23.04
C PRO A 216 12.21 2.55 -24.53
N PRO A 217 12.79 3.57 -25.17
CA PRO A 217 12.64 3.77 -26.61
C PRO A 217 13.36 2.65 -27.37
N VAL A 218 12.66 1.94 -28.24
CA VAL A 218 13.27 0.93 -29.11
C VAL A 218 13.34 1.41 -30.56
N ARG A 219 14.43 1.04 -31.23
CA ARG A 219 14.78 1.47 -32.60
C ARG A 219 13.71 1.12 -33.65
N SER A 220 12.89 0.11 -33.37
CA SER A 220 11.80 -0.35 -34.24
C SER A 220 10.55 0.54 -34.22
N GLY A 221 10.45 1.49 -33.27
CA GLY A 221 9.25 2.31 -33.05
C GLY A 221 8.06 1.58 -32.41
N LYS A 222 8.19 0.25 -32.18
CA LYS A 222 7.28 -0.52 -31.32
C LYS A 222 7.49 -0.07 -29.86
N ARG A 223 6.51 -0.20 -28.97
CA ARG A 223 6.72 0.01 -27.54
C ARG A 223 6.97 -1.33 -26.86
N VAL A 224 7.85 -1.35 -25.88
CA VAL A 224 8.04 -2.49 -24.96
C VAL A 224 7.88 -1.94 -23.55
N ILE A 225 7.05 -2.61 -22.74
CA ILE A 225 6.90 -2.27 -21.32
C ILE A 225 7.58 -3.39 -20.53
N PHE A 226 8.49 -3.01 -19.64
CA PHE A 226 9.02 -3.90 -18.61
C PHE A 226 8.32 -3.55 -17.29
N MET A 227 7.79 -4.54 -16.61
CA MET A 227 7.13 -4.39 -15.31
C MET A 227 7.72 -5.39 -14.32
N SER A 228 8.15 -4.90 -13.16
CA SER A 228 8.61 -5.74 -12.05
C SER A 228 7.50 -5.85 -11.01
N LEU A 229 7.16 -7.08 -10.62
CA LEU A 229 6.14 -7.41 -9.63
C LEU A 229 6.78 -8.06 -8.40
N ASP A 230 6.34 -7.66 -7.20
CA ASP A 230 6.75 -8.25 -5.93
C ASP A 230 5.58 -9.00 -5.27
N ASP A 231 5.79 -10.27 -4.95
CA ASP A 231 4.83 -11.15 -4.30
C ASP A 231 5.19 -11.47 -2.83
N GLY A 232 6.22 -10.80 -2.31
CA GLY A 232 6.78 -11.03 -0.98
C GLY A 232 7.78 -12.18 -0.91
N THR A 233 7.86 -13.05 -1.91
CA THR A 233 8.93 -14.07 -2.06
C THR A 233 10.09 -13.55 -2.91
N GLY A 234 9.81 -12.57 -3.77
CA GLY A 234 10.81 -11.87 -4.55
C GLY A 234 10.19 -11.08 -5.70
N CYS A 235 11.06 -10.57 -6.57
CA CYS A 235 10.63 -9.84 -7.76
C CYS A 235 10.57 -10.75 -8.99
N SER A 236 9.51 -10.61 -9.78
CA SER A 236 9.37 -11.22 -11.10
C SER A 236 9.25 -10.14 -12.18
N ASP A 237 9.97 -10.32 -13.29
CA ASP A 237 9.99 -9.34 -14.39
C ASP A 237 9.15 -9.81 -15.57
N SER A 238 8.18 -8.99 -15.97
CA SER A 238 7.28 -9.23 -17.08
C SER A 238 7.50 -8.24 -18.22
N THR A 239 7.56 -8.75 -19.45
CA THR A 239 7.76 -7.96 -20.67
C THR A 239 6.51 -7.99 -21.54
N PHE A 240 5.97 -6.81 -21.83
CA PHE A 240 4.80 -6.61 -22.69
C PHE A 240 5.25 -6.06 -24.05
N PHE A 241 5.09 -6.86 -25.11
CA PHE A 241 5.38 -6.45 -26.48
C PHE A 241 4.18 -5.75 -27.12
N SER A 242 4.44 -4.96 -28.17
CA SER A 242 3.44 -4.17 -28.91
C SER A 242 2.19 -4.95 -29.31
N ASP A 243 2.36 -6.23 -29.57
CA ASP A 243 1.34 -7.10 -30.16
C ASP A 243 0.22 -7.43 -29.14
N VAL A 244 0.46 -7.18 -27.84
CA VAL A 244 -0.50 -7.38 -26.73
C VAL A 244 -0.83 -6.07 -26.00
N GLN A 245 -0.16 -4.96 -26.34
CA GLN A 245 -0.27 -3.70 -25.61
C GLN A 245 -1.58 -2.95 -25.84
N SER A 246 -2.17 -3.00 -27.04
CA SER A 246 -3.41 -2.24 -27.33
C SER A 246 -4.53 -2.58 -26.35
N THR A 247 -4.53 -3.81 -25.84
CA THR A 247 -5.50 -4.33 -24.89
C THR A 247 -5.02 -4.18 -23.43
N LEU A 248 -3.75 -4.48 -23.15
CA LEU A 248 -3.26 -4.59 -21.77
C LEU A 248 -2.67 -3.30 -21.20
N ALA A 249 -2.32 -2.32 -22.04
CA ALA A 249 -1.65 -1.11 -21.60
C ALA A 249 -2.50 -0.32 -20.58
N LYS A 250 -3.83 -0.28 -20.77
CA LYS A 250 -4.73 0.39 -19.82
C LYS A 250 -4.53 -0.17 -18.41
N THR A 251 -4.65 -1.49 -18.25
CA THR A 251 -4.47 -2.19 -16.97
C THR A 251 -3.09 -1.96 -16.38
N VAL A 252 -2.01 -2.11 -17.17
CA VAL A 252 -0.62 -1.94 -16.71
C VAL A 252 -0.37 -0.55 -16.11
N PHE A 253 -0.98 0.50 -16.70
CA PHE A 253 -0.80 1.86 -16.22
C PHE A 253 -1.83 2.29 -15.16
N SER A 254 -3.04 1.72 -15.13
CA SER A 254 -4.08 2.09 -14.16
C SER A 254 -4.06 1.29 -12.86
N SER A 255 -3.56 0.06 -12.89
CA SER A 255 -3.59 -0.86 -11.74
C SER A 255 -2.26 -0.88 -11.00
N TRP A 256 -2.27 -1.37 -9.77
CA TRP A 256 -1.08 -1.41 -8.89
C TRP A 256 -0.75 -2.82 -8.40
N ILE A 257 -1.68 -3.76 -8.50
CA ILE A 257 -1.50 -5.17 -8.20
C ILE A 257 -2.02 -6.01 -9.37
N PHE A 258 -1.25 -7.03 -9.75
CA PHE A 258 -1.42 -7.69 -11.04
C PHE A 258 -1.44 -9.20 -10.90
N LEU A 259 -2.20 -9.82 -11.80
CA LEU A 259 -2.01 -11.19 -12.25
C LEU A 259 -1.58 -11.15 -13.71
N VAL A 260 -0.46 -11.77 -14.04
CA VAL A 260 0.13 -11.79 -15.37
C VAL A 260 0.26 -13.23 -15.84
N ALA A 261 -0.35 -13.53 -16.99
CA ALA A 261 -0.11 -14.77 -17.72
C ALA A 261 0.97 -14.55 -18.76
N GLY A 262 1.84 -15.54 -18.94
CA GLY A 262 2.83 -15.46 -19.99
C GLY A 262 3.73 -16.68 -20.11
N GLU A 263 4.60 -16.61 -21.12
CA GLU A 263 5.61 -17.63 -21.38
C GLU A 263 6.90 -17.28 -20.63
N LEU A 264 7.44 -18.23 -19.87
CA LEU A 264 8.71 -18.05 -19.18
C LEU A 264 9.87 -18.06 -20.18
N HIS A 265 10.57 -16.94 -20.30
CA HIS A 265 11.79 -16.80 -21.09
C HIS A 265 13.03 -16.84 -20.17
N ARG A 266 14.03 -17.65 -20.52
CA ARG A 266 15.29 -17.73 -19.77
C ARG A 266 16.43 -17.07 -20.55
N THR A 267 17.21 -16.25 -19.88
CA THR A 267 18.40 -15.59 -20.42
C THR A 267 19.58 -15.91 -19.50
N GLY A 268 20.41 -16.85 -19.90
CA GLY A 268 21.53 -17.33 -19.08
C GLY A 268 21.09 -18.19 -17.87
N PRO A 269 22.01 -18.44 -16.90
CA PRO A 269 21.76 -19.38 -15.80
C PRO A 269 20.72 -18.89 -14.78
N ARG A 270 20.59 -17.58 -14.60
CA ARG A 270 19.73 -16.96 -13.57
C ARG A 270 18.78 -15.87 -14.09
N GLY A 271 18.88 -15.48 -15.35
CA GLY A 271 17.94 -14.53 -15.93
C GLY A 271 16.65 -15.23 -16.32
N VAL A 272 15.53 -14.80 -15.73
CA VAL A 272 14.19 -15.24 -16.09
C VAL A 272 13.30 -14.01 -16.29
N SER A 273 12.47 -14.02 -17.32
CA SER A 273 11.46 -12.99 -17.56
C SER A 273 10.21 -13.63 -18.17
N ILE A 274 9.04 -13.08 -17.87
CA ILE A 274 7.77 -13.53 -18.39
C ILE A 274 7.45 -12.72 -19.64
N ARG A 275 7.34 -13.37 -20.79
CA ARG A 275 6.74 -12.75 -21.98
C ARG A 275 5.23 -12.74 -21.79
N ALA A 276 4.69 -11.60 -21.41
CA ALA A 276 3.29 -11.48 -21.02
C ALA A 276 2.35 -11.65 -22.21
N THR A 277 1.35 -12.52 -22.03
CA THR A 277 0.25 -12.79 -22.97
C THR A 277 -1.09 -12.31 -22.41
N GLY A 278 -1.22 -12.14 -21.09
CA GLY A 278 -2.40 -11.61 -20.41
C GLY A 278 -2.04 -10.85 -19.15
N CYS A 279 -2.87 -9.88 -18.77
CA CYS A 279 -2.66 -9.03 -17.60
C CYS A 279 -3.99 -8.53 -17.05
N TRP A 280 -4.23 -8.76 -15.77
CA TRP A 280 -5.46 -8.41 -15.07
C TRP A 280 -5.15 -7.70 -13.76
N ASP A 281 -6.07 -6.83 -13.35
CA ASP A 281 -6.05 -6.24 -12.02
C ASP A 281 -6.46 -7.29 -10.98
N LEU A 282 -5.51 -7.69 -10.14
CA LEU A 282 -5.78 -8.73 -9.15
C LEU A 282 -6.79 -8.27 -8.08
N ALA A 283 -6.91 -6.95 -7.85
CA ALA A 283 -7.91 -6.42 -6.93
C ALA A 283 -9.33 -6.59 -7.49
N GLU A 284 -9.52 -6.32 -8.79
CA GLU A 284 -10.80 -6.54 -9.47
C GLU A 284 -11.18 -8.03 -9.49
N LEU A 285 -10.22 -8.91 -9.78
CA LEU A 285 -10.45 -10.36 -9.73
C LEU A 285 -10.84 -10.82 -8.32
N ASN A 286 -10.23 -10.24 -7.28
CA ASN A 286 -10.57 -10.56 -5.90
C ASN A 286 -11.97 -10.07 -5.50
N GLU A 287 -12.39 -8.89 -5.98
CA GLU A 287 -13.76 -8.43 -5.77
C GLU A 287 -14.79 -9.38 -6.41
N ILE A 288 -14.53 -9.87 -7.62
CA ILE A 288 -15.38 -10.85 -8.30
C ILE A 288 -15.43 -12.15 -7.49
N TYR A 289 -14.26 -12.65 -7.09
CA TYR A 289 -14.14 -13.86 -6.26
C TYR A 289 -14.95 -13.75 -4.97
N LEU A 290 -14.78 -12.67 -4.21
CA LEU A 290 -15.48 -12.45 -2.94
C LEU A 290 -16.98 -12.24 -3.13
N ARG A 291 -17.39 -11.48 -4.14
CA ARG A 291 -18.81 -11.22 -4.46
C ARG A 291 -19.54 -12.51 -4.78
N CYS A 292 -18.96 -13.34 -5.66
CA CYS A 292 -19.55 -14.62 -6.05
C CYS A 292 -19.57 -15.62 -4.88
N SER A 293 -18.48 -15.67 -4.09
CA SER A 293 -18.40 -16.57 -2.93
C SER A 293 -19.43 -16.20 -1.85
N ARG A 294 -19.65 -14.91 -1.59
CA ARG A 294 -20.68 -14.43 -0.66
C ARG A 294 -22.10 -14.72 -1.13
N ALA A 295 -22.32 -14.80 -2.44
CA ALA A 295 -23.59 -15.20 -3.04
C ALA A 295 -23.81 -16.72 -3.07
N GLY A 296 -22.89 -17.52 -2.50
CA GLY A 296 -22.96 -18.99 -2.50
C GLY A 296 -22.53 -19.65 -3.82
N GLY A 297 -21.98 -18.89 -4.76
CA GLY A 297 -21.46 -19.39 -6.04
C GLY A 297 -19.99 -19.80 -5.97
N ASN A 298 -19.52 -20.44 -7.04
CA ASN A 298 -18.09 -20.77 -7.19
C ASN A 298 -17.31 -19.54 -7.67
N GLY A 299 -16.75 -18.77 -6.73
CA GLY A 299 -15.97 -17.57 -7.02
C GLY A 299 -14.76 -17.83 -7.93
N LEU A 300 -14.09 -18.98 -7.77
CA LEU A 300 -12.94 -19.33 -8.61
C LEU A 300 -13.34 -19.57 -10.06
N ALA A 301 -14.49 -20.22 -10.30
CA ALA A 301 -15.03 -20.39 -11.65
C ALA A 301 -15.36 -19.05 -12.30
N ALA A 302 -15.94 -18.11 -11.55
CA ALA A 302 -16.22 -16.76 -12.05
C ALA A 302 -14.95 -16.00 -12.45
N VAL A 303 -13.88 -16.10 -11.66
CA VAL A 303 -12.59 -15.50 -12.02
C VAL A 303 -11.99 -16.19 -13.24
N ARG A 304 -12.01 -17.52 -13.32
CA ARG A 304 -11.49 -18.25 -14.48
C ARG A 304 -12.23 -17.90 -15.77
N GLU A 305 -13.52 -17.63 -15.70
CA GLU A 305 -14.29 -17.14 -16.85
C GLU A 305 -13.75 -15.80 -17.37
N VAL A 306 -13.44 -14.86 -16.47
CA VAL A 306 -12.80 -13.58 -16.84
C VAL A 306 -11.41 -13.79 -17.43
N LEU A 307 -10.62 -14.73 -16.90
CA LEU A 307 -9.29 -15.04 -17.44
C LEU A 307 -9.35 -15.68 -18.84
N ASN A 308 -10.39 -16.49 -19.11
CA ASN A 308 -10.60 -17.13 -20.40
C ASN A 308 -11.12 -16.16 -21.47
N GLN A 309 -11.67 -15.01 -21.06
CA GLN A 309 -11.97 -13.89 -21.95
C GLN A 309 -10.67 -13.16 -22.31
N ILE A 310 -9.75 -13.86 -22.97
CA ILE A 310 -8.60 -13.23 -23.62
C ILE A 310 -9.19 -12.32 -24.69
N PRO A 311 -8.98 -10.99 -24.61
CA PRO A 311 -9.47 -10.12 -25.67
C PRO A 311 -8.69 -10.51 -26.92
N GLU A 312 -9.40 -10.91 -27.98
CA GLU A 312 -8.75 -11.17 -29.25
C GLU A 312 -7.86 -9.96 -29.59
N PRO A 313 -6.61 -10.19 -30.05
CA PRO A 313 -5.78 -9.10 -30.50
C PRO A 313 -6.51 -8.39 -31.62
N GLN A 314 -7.16 -7.26 -31.32
CA GLN A 314 -7.82 -6.45 -32.32
C GLN A 314 -6.73 -6.08 -33.33
N ALA A 315 -6.89 -6.56 -34.56
CA ALA A 315 -6.01 -6.19 -35.67
C ALA A 315 -5.88 -4.66 -35.65
N SER A 316 -4.64 -4.18 -35.53
CA SER A 316 -4.34 -2.75 -35.42
C SER A 316 -5.18 -1.96 -36.43
N PRO A 317 -5.99 -0.97 -36.01
CA PRO A 317 -6.66 -0.13 -36.97
C PRO A 317 -5.60 0.60 -37.81
N ALA A 318 -5.90 0.64 -39.11
CA ALA A 318 -5.10 1.13 -40.22
C ALA A 318 -4.06 2.22 -39.89
N ARG A 319 -2.83 2.01 -40.41
CA ARG A 319 -1.76 3.01 -40.65
C ARG A 319 -1.83 4.25 -39.76
N HIS A 320 -1.44 4.12 -38.49
CA HIS A 320 -1.15 5.30 -37.68
C HIS A 320 0.14 5.97 -38.20
N ARG A 321 0.08 7.29 -38.42
CA ARG A 321 1.17 8.09 -38.99
C ARG A 321 2.33 8.14 -37.99
N VAL A 322 3.31 7.26 -38.18
CA VAL A 322 4.53 7.22 -37.37
C VAL A 322 5.37 8.46 -37.70
N LEU A 323 5.57 9.36 -36.74
CA LEU A 323 6.47 10.49 -36.91
C LEU A 323 7.91 9.96 -36.95
N GLN A 324 8.56 10.13 -38.09
CA GLN A 324 9.95 9.75 -38.30
C GLN A 324 10.82 11.01 -38.13
N HIS A 325 11.67 11.00 -37.13
CA HIS A 325 12.66 12.05 -36.91
C HIS A 325 13.80 11.90 -37.93
N ALA A 326 14.52 12.99 -38.22
CA ALA A 326 15.62 13.03 -39.20
C ALA A 326 16.76 12.04 -38.91
N ASN A 327 16.88 11.56 -37.66
CA ASN A 327 17.84 10.55 -37.21
C ASN A 327 17.36 9.09 -37.40
N GLY A 328 16.20 8.87 -38.04
CA GLY A 328 15.63 7.54 -38.29
C GLY A 328 14.80 6.95 -37.16
N TYR A 329 14.66 7.63 -36.02
CA TYR A 329 13.78 7.22 -34.92
C TYR A 329 12.30 7.39 -35.30
N ARG A 330 11.48 6.40 -34.93
CA ARG A 330 10.04 6.34 -35.19
C ARG A 330 9.26 6.48 -33.88
N LYS A 331 8.54 7.59 -33.69
CA LYS A 331 7.73 7.84 -32.47
C LYS A 331 6.42 7.07 -32.56
N SER A 332 6.12 6.25 -31.55
CA SER A 332 4.87 5.47 -31.44
C SER A 332 3.66 6.41 -31.25
N PRO A 333 2.45 6.06 -31.73
CA PRO A 333 1.22 6.85 -31.54
C PRO A 333 0.84 7.07 -30.08
N TYR A 334 1.26 6.15 -29.19
CA TYR A 334 1.03 6.27 -27.76
C TYR A 334 2.11 7.07 -27.04
N ALA A 335 3.11 7.57 -27.80
CA ALA A 335 4.06 8.65 -27.53
C ALA A 335 3.73 9.48 -26.29
N ASP A 336 2.54 10.06 -26.39
CA ASP A 336 2.07 11.23 -25.67
C ASP A 336 0.79 10.95 -24.86
N VAL A 337 0.50 9.69 -24.51
CA VAL A 337 -0.61 9.39 -23.58
C VAL A 337 -0.23 9.89 -22.19
N ALA A 338 -0.65 11.11 -21.88
CA ALA A 338 -0.81 11.56 -20.50
C ALA A 338 -1.79 10.60 -19.80
N PRO A 339 -1.59 10.29 -18.50
CA PRO A 339 -2.57 9.49 -17.77
C PRO A 339 -3.96 10.11 -17.93
N ALA A 340 -4.96 9.29 -18.22
CA ALA A 340 -6.33 9.78 -18.37
C ALA A 340 -6.85 10.26 -17.00
N GLY A 341 -7.24 11.55 -16.90
CA GLY A 341 -8.00 12.11 -15.78
C GLY A 341 -7.61 13.56 -15.39
N GLU A 342 -8.55 14.51 -15.52
CA GLU A 342 -8.57 15.73 -14.70
C GLU A 342 -9.06 15.39 -13.27
N PRO A 343 -8.64 16.14 -12.23
CA PRO A 343 -8.84 15.76 -10.84
C PRO A 343 -10.32 15.89 -10.43
N VAL A 344 -10.99 14.77 -10.26
CA VAL A 344 -12.35 14.73 -9.68
C VAL A 344 -12.23 14.78 -8.16
N ALA A 345 -12.95 15.71 -7.54
CA ALA A 345 -13.00 15.88 -6.10
C ALA A 345 -13.75 14.71 -5.43
N ASN A 346 -13.17 14.22 -4.33
CA ASN A 346 -13.75 13.44 -3.23
C ASN A 346 -15.03 12.63 -3.53
N SER A 347 -14.86 11.33 -3.77
CA SER A 347 -15.90 10.35 -3.41
C SER A 347 -15.24 9.10 -2.83
N GLY A 348 -15.54 8.81 -1.56
CA GLY A 348 -14.89 7.76 -0.79
C GLY A 348 -15.21 6.35 -1.30
N ARG A 349 -14.17 5.61 -1.70
CA ARG A 349 -14.10 4.14 -1.77
C ARG A 349 -12.64 3.75 -2.01
N LEU A 350 -12.21 2.62 -1.45
CA LEU A 350 -10.87 2.01 -1.54
C LEU A 350 -10.41 1.61 -2.97
N ALA A 351 -10.96 2.22 -4.02
CA ALA A 351 -10.69 1.93 -5.43
C ALA A 351 -9.89 3.03 -6.15
N GLU A 352 -9.53 4.14 -5.47
CA GLU A 352 -8.63 5.13 -6.04
C GLU A 352 -7.19 4.90 -5.59
N PRO A 353 -6.23 4.80 -6.53
CA PRO A 353 -4.86 4.61 -6.16
C PRO A 353 -4.30 5.97 -5.68
N MET A 354 -3.82 6.02 -4.43
CA MET A 354 -3.29 7.25 -3.81
C MET A 354 -1.97 7.66 -4.48
N ARG A 355 -1.86 8.92 -4.93
CA ARG A 355 -0.70 9.45 -5.70
C ARG A 355 0.68 9.26 -5.06
N LYS A 356 0.76 8.98 -3.76
CA LYS A 356 2.00 8.65 -3.03
C LYS A 356 2.51 7.22 -3.31
N LEU A 357 1.71 6.33 -3.90
CA LEU A 357 1.99 4.90 -4.00
C LEU A 357 2.90 4.51 -5.18
N TRP A 358 3.14 5.40 -6.15
CA TRP A 358 4.05 5.10 -7.27
C TRP A 358 4.82 6.31 -7.76
N HIS A 359 6.09 6.08 -8.06
CA HIS A 359 6.88 6.97 -8.90
C HIS A 359 6.69 6.55 -10.36
N THR A 360 6.01 7.37 -11.13
CA THR A 360 6.18 7.37 -12.58
C THR A 360 7.48 8.13 -12.83
N SER A 361 8.47 7.52 -13.49
CA SER A 361 9.61 8.32 -13.99
C SER A 361 9.07 9.49 -14.79
N PRO A 362 9.53 10.73 -14.57
CA PRO A 362 9.28 11.80 -15.51
C PRO A 362 9.75 11.29 -16.86
N GLY A 363 8.88 11.30 -17.85
CA GLY A 363 9.27 10.93 -19.21
C GLY A 363 10.54 11.71 -19.53
N SER A 364 11.64 10.99 -19.76
CA SER A 364 12.85 11.60 -20.28
C SER A 364 12.47 12.23 -21.60
N SER A 365 12.28 13.55 -21.60
CA SER A 365 12.36 14.38 -22.79
C SER A 365 13.82 14.36 -23.24
N GLY A 366 14.20 13.23 -23.85
CA GLY A 366 15.44 13.13 -24.60
C GLY A 366 15.25 13.88 -25.91
N SER A 367 15.66 15.15 -25.89
CA SER A 367 15.92 16.08 -27.02
C SER A 367 14.76 16.45 -27.95
#